data_AF-A0A7V4GXS0-F1
#
_entry.id   AF-A0A7V4GXS0-F1
#
_cell.length_a   1.000
_cell.length_b   1.000
_cell.length_c   1.000
_cell.angle_alpha   90.00
_cell.angle_beta   90.00
_cell.angle_gamma   90.00
#
_symmetry.space_group_name_H-M   'P 1'
#
loop_
_entity.id
_entity.type
_entity.pdbx_description
1 polymer ?
#
loop_
_entity_poly.entity_id
_entity_poly.type
_entity_poly.pdbx_seq_one_letter_code
_entity_poly.pdbx_strand_id
1 'polypeptide(L)'
;MNGNSLSEESVAYLTGRWFEELCFYEIQNLVADKSRDIFLNVHLFHKPALENDLKKTVDNEFDVLFVYRNVLYMVECKTASNKSKNIFLESLYKVAALRQYFMLTVKAVLCVLFDITPLNKERARLTGIEVIDRADFKAQKSQERWKEILNIR
;
A
#
# COMPACT_ATOMS: atom_id res chain seq x y z
N MET A 1 -15.01 -26.21 -28.18
CA MET A 1 -15.01 -26.16 -26.72
C MET A 1 -14.66 -24.73 -26.33
N ASN A 2 -15.65 -23.92 -25.94
CA ASN A 2 -15.43 -22.53 -25.55
C ASN A 2 -14.94 -22.51 -24.10
N GLY A 3 -13.64 -22.27 -23.91
CA GLY A 3 -13.01 -22.27 -22.60
C GLY A 3 -13.40 -21.05 -21.79
N ASN A 4 -13.85 -21.26 -20.56
CA ASN A 4 -14.08 -20.24 -19.54
C ASN A 4 -12.76 -19.53 -19.21
N SER A 5 -12.43 -18.44 -19.91
CA SER A 5 -11.31 -17.56 -19.53
C SER A 5 -11.77 -16.58 -18.46
N LEU A 6 -10.98 -16.44 -17.38
CA LEU A 6 -11.21 -15.43 -16.36
C LEU A 6 -11.01 -14.02 -16.94
N SER A 7 -11.79 -13.04 -16.47
CA SER A 7 -11.54 -11.63 -16.77
C SER A 7 -10.25 -11.15 -16.11
N GLU A 8 -9.64 -10.09 -16.65
CA GLU A 8 -8.44 -9.47 -16.04
C GLU A 8 -8.69 -9.04 -14.59
N GLU A 9 -9.89 -8.52 -14.29
CA GLU A 9 -10.30 -8.18 -12.93
C GLU A 9 -10.35 -9.41 -12.02
N SER A 10 -10.90 -10.53 -12.50
CA SER A 10 -10.92 -11.78 -11.74
C SER A 10 -9.52 -12.30 -11.48
N VAL A 11 -8.64 -12.23 -12.49
CA VAL A 11 -7.23 -12.62 -12.34
C VAL A 11 -6.54 -11.71 -11.32
N ALA A 12 -6.71 -10.39 -11.41
CA ALA A 12 -6.11 -9.44 -10.48
C ALA A 12 -6.61 -9.66 -9.04
N TYR A 13 -7.91 -9.82 -8.85
CA TYR A 13 -8.51 -10.15 -7.56
C TYR A 13 -7.91 -11.41 -6.98
N LEU A 14 -7.89 -12.52 -7.74
CA LEU A 14 -7.37 -13.81 -7.29
C LEU A 14 -5.86 -13.82 -7.06
N THR A 15 -5.10 -12.94 -7.72
CA THR A 15 -3.63 -12.87 -7.60
C THR A 15 -3.14 -11.89 -6.54
N GLY A 16 -4.00 -11.04 -5.99
CA GLY A 16 -3.65 -10.23 -4.82
C GLY A 16 -4.52 -9.02 -4.54
N ARG A 17 -5.26 -8.50 -5.53
CA ARG A 17 -6.01 -7.23 -5.41
C ARG A 17 -7.09 -7.26 -4.34
N TRP A 18 -7.60 -8.44 -3.98
CA TRP A 18 -8.51 -8.62 -2.84
C TRP A 18 -7.95 -8.04 -1.52
N PHE A 19 -6.62 -8.05 -1.35
CA PHE A 19 -5.99 -7.55 -0.13
C PHE A 19 -5.86 -6.03 -0.11
N GLU A 20 -5.67 -5.42 -1.28
CA GLU A 20 -5.71 -3.96 -1.47
C GLU A 20 -7.12 -3.46 -1.15
N GLU A 21 -8.14 -4.12 -1.71
CA GLU A 21 -9.55 -3.85 -1.44
C GLU A 21 -9.90 -4.02 0.04
N LEU A 22 -9.43 -5.11 0.68
CA LEU A 22 -9.63 -5.30 2.11
C LEU A 22 -9.10 -4.10 2.90
N CYS A 23 -7.83 -3.71 2.69
CA CYS A 23 -7.23 -2.57 3.39
C CYS A 23 -8.01 -1.27 3.14
N PHE A 24 -8.41 -1.03 1.89
CA PHE A 24 -9.25 0.11 1.52
C PHE A 24 -10.56 0.14 2.32
N TYR A 25 -11.31 -0.97 2.35
CA TYR A 25 -12.56 -1.04 3.09
C TYR A 25 -12.37 -0.93 4.60
N GLU A 26 -11.26 -1.46 5.15
CA GLU A 26 -10.93 -1.28 6.56
C GLU A 26 -10.74 0.21 6.91
N ILE A 27 -9.99 0.94 6.10
CA ILE A 27 -9.76 2.39 6.26
C ILE A 27 -11.07 3.15 6.07
N GLN A 28 -11.83 2.83 5.01
CA GLN A 28 -13.11 3.47 4.69
C GLN A 28 -14.11 3.34 5.84
N ASN A 29 -14.12 2.20 6.53
CA ASN A 29 -15.02 1.99 7.66
C ASN A 29 -14.66 2.81 8.90
N LEU A 30 -13.39 3.22 9.04
CA LEU A 30 -12.88 3.97 10.18
C LEU A 30 -12.96 5.49 10.01
N VAL A 31 -12.85 5.99 8.78
CA VAL A 31 -12.89 7.45 8.54
C VAL A 31 -14.33 7.94 8.38
N ALA A 32 -14.66 9.05 9.04
CA ALA A 32 -16.05 9.55 9.10
C ALA A 32 -16.58 10.06 7.74
N ASP A 33 -15.70 10.59 6.88
CA ASP A 33 -16.02 11.06 5.52
C ASP A 33 -15.64 9.98 4.51
N LYS A 34 -16.42 8.89 4.51
CA LYS A 34 -16.12 7.58 3.90
C LYS A 34 -15.83 7.56 2.39
N SER A 35 -15.85 8.69 1.67
CA SER A 35 -15.83 8.62 0.20
C SER A 35 -15.08 9.71 -0.54
N ARG A 36 -14.58 10.77 0.11
CA ARG A 36 -14.02 11.89 -0.67
C ARG A 36 -12.56 11.70 -1.06
N ASP A 37 -11.71 11.22 -0.15
CA ASP A 37 -10.27 11.24 -0.36
C ASP A 37 -9.61 9.89 -0.07
N ILE A 38 -10.19 8.78 -0.54
CA ILE A 38 -9.60 7.43 -0.47
C ILE A 38 -9.69 6.81 -1.86
N PHE A 39 -8.57 6.38 -2.40
CA PHE A 39 -8.47 5.84 -3.75
C PHE A 39 -7.72 4.51 -3.75
N LEU A 40 -8.19 3.57 -4.57
CA LEU A 40 -7.53 2.32 -4.89
C LEU A 40 -6.77 2.47 -6.21
N ASN A 41 -5.62 1.79 -6.31
CA ASN A 41 -4.86 1.64 -7.55
C ASN A 41 -4.61 2.98 -8.26
N VAL A 42 -3.93 3.90 -7.56
CA VAL A 42 -3.63 5.23 -8.08
C VAL A 42 -2.35 5.19 -8.91
N HIS A 43 -2.46 5.56 -10.18
CA HIS A 43 -1.31 5.76 -11.06
C HIS A 43 -0.85 7.22 -11.05
N LEU A 44 0.43 7.43 -10.79
CA LEU A 44 1.08 8.73 -10.86
C LEU A 44 2.04 8.76 -12.05
N PHE A 45 1.67 9.56 -13.04
CA PHE A 45 2.47 9.78 -14.24
C PHE A 45 3.24 11.09 -14.12
N HIS A 46 4.56 11.04 -14.33
CA HIS A 46 5.34 12.25 -14.51
C HIS A 46 5.27 12.70 -15.96
N LYS A 47 4.63 13.86 -16.22
CA LYS A 47 4.67 14.48 -17.55
C LYS A 47 6.02 15.18 -17.72
N PRO A 48 6.83 14.82 -18.74
CA PRO A 48 8.10 15.51 -18.98
C PRO A 48 7.85 17.00 -19.24
N ALA A 49 8.72 17.84 -18.68
CA ALA A 49 8.59 19.29 -18.76
C ALA A 49 8.85 19.85 -20.19
N LEU A 50 9.51 19.07 -21.05
CA LEU A 50 9.86 19.40 -22.42
C LEU A 50 9.56 18.21 -23.33
N GLU A 51 9.08 18.47 -24.56
CA GLU A 51 8.73 17.42 -25.54
C GLU A 51 9.92 16.52 -25.95
N ASN A 52 11.16 16.96 -25.72
CA ASN A 52 12.39 16.23 -26.03
C ASN A 52 13.04 15.53 -24.82
N ASP A 53 12.40 15.56 -23.66
CA ASP A 53 12.94 14.87 -22.48
C ASP A 53 12.69 13.36 -22.63
N LEU A 54 13.71 12.62 -23.06
CA LEU A 54 13.69 11.16 -23.27
C LEU A 54 13.50 10.34 -21.98
N LYS A 55 13.26 11.00 -20.84
CA LYS A 55 12.93 10.31 -19.60
C LYS A 55 11.64 9.53 -19.80
N LYS A 56 11.76 8.20 -19.77
CA LYS A 56 10.62 7.28 -19.70
C LYS A 56 9.63 7.82 -18.68
N THR A 57 8.37 7.91 -19.08
CA THR A 57 7.25 8.10 -18.17
C THR A 57 7.38 7.05 -17.08
N VAL A 58 7.69 7.49 -15.85
CA VAL A 58 7.64 6.61 -14.69
C VAL A 58 6.18 6.51 -14.32
N ASP A 59 5.65 5.30 -14.40
CA ASP A 59 4.32 4.94 -13.95
C ASP A 59 4.47 4.32 -12.55
N ASN A 60 4.23 5.14 -11.52
CA ASN A 60 4.20 4.66 -10.15
C ASN A 60 2.77 4.33 -9.76
N GLU A 61 2.57 3.13 -9.22
CA GLU A 61 1.29 2.66 -8.70
C GLU A 61 1.30 2.70 -7.18
N PHE A 62 0.19 3.18 -6.61
CA PHE A 62 -0.12 3.16 -5.18
C PHE A 62 -1.35 2.31 -4.93
N ASP A 63 -1.21 1.28 -4.11
CA ASP A 63 -2.29 0.32 -3.86
C ASP A 63 -3.50 1.00 -3.17
N VAL A 64 -3.24 1.77 -2.10
CA VAL A 64 -4.24 2.68 -1.51
C VAL A 64 -3.59 4.04 -1.22
N LEU A 65 -4.25 5.11 -1.64
CA LEU A 65 -3.84 6.48 -1.35
C LEU A 65 -5.01 7.24 -0.73
N PHE A 66 -4.80 7.89 0.42
CA PHE A 66 -5.87 8.63 1.07
C PHE A 66 -5.41 9.80 1.92
N VAL A 67 -6.31 10.75 2.17
CA VAL A 67 -6.07 11.87 3.07
C VAL A 67 -6.93 11.72 4.32
N TYR A 68 -6.31 11.84 5.49
CA TYR A 68 -7.02 11.89 6.76
C TYR A 68 -6.40 12.95 7.66
N ARG A 69 -7.23 13.88 8.17
CA ARG A 69 -6.78 15.02 9.00
C ARG A 69 -5.60 15.79 8.37
N ASN A 70 -5.70 16.07 7.07
CA ASN A 70 -4.69 16.79 6.26
C ASN A 70 -3.33 16.08 6.17
N VAL A 71 -3.26 14.79 6.48
CA VAL A 71 -2.08 13.94 6.28
C VAL A 71 -2.35 13.02 5.11
N LEU A 72 -1.42 12.95 4.16
CA LEU A 72 -1.48 11.99 3.06
C LEU A 72 -0.93 10.65 3.55
N TYR A 73 -1.70 9.60 3.34
CA TYR A 73 -1.37 8.23 3.65
C TYR A 73 -1.19 7.43 2.38
N MET A 74 -0.08 6.73 2.29
CA MET A 74 0.25 5.80 1.21
C MET A 74 0.33 4.39 1.79
N VAL A 75 -0.45 3.48 1.25
CA VAL A 75 -0.49 2.08 1.66
C VAL A 75 0.02 1.22 0.52
N GLU A 76 0.97 0.33 0.83
CA GLU A 76 1.43 -0.74 -0.06
C GLU A 76 1.04 -2.08 0.56
N CYS A 77 0.51 -2.98 -0.26
CA CYS A 77 -0.02 -4.28 0.11
C CYS A 77 0.81 -5.40 -0.54
N LYS A 78 1.13 -6.45 0.22
CA LYS A 78 1.77 -7.67 -0.30
C LYS A 78 1.15 -8.92 0.30
N THR A 79 0.59 -9.76 -0.56
CA THR A 79 -0.06 -11.03 -0.18
C THR A 79 0.90 -12.19 -0.02
N ALA A 80 2.00 -12.22 -0.79
CA ALA A 80 2.94 -13.32 -0.80
C ALA A 80 4.38 -12.88 -0.48
N SER A 81 5.09 -13.73 0.27
CA SER A 81 6.54 -13.65 0.40
C SER A 81 7.17 -14.70 -0.50
N ASN A 82 8.18 -14.31 -1.26
CA ASN A 82 8.99 -15.24 -2.02
C ASN A 82 10.25 -15.54 -1.20
N LYS A 83 10.46 -16.77 -0.76
CA LYS A 83 11.64 -17.10 0.09
C LYS A 83 12.99 -16.78 -0.56
N SER A 84 13.06 -16.71 -1.90
CA SER A 84 14.28 -16.36 -2.62
C SER A 84 14.49 -14.86 -2.81
N LYS A 85 13.48 -14.02 -2.56
CA LYS A 85 13.54 -12.55 -2.66
C LYS A 85 13.07 -11.91 -1.38
N ASN A 86 13.78 -10.92 -0.86
CA ASN A 86 13.31 -10.20 0.32
C ASN A 86 12.22 -9.18 -0.07
N ILE A 87 11.03 -9.68 -0.45
CA ILE A 87 9.88 -8.89 -0.93
C ILE A 87 9.55 -7.78 0.07
N PHE A 88 9.68 -8.06 1.37
CA PHE A 88 9.50 -7.03 2.39
C PHE A 88 10.45 -5.87 2.21
N LEU A 89 11.76 -6.12 2.08
CA LEU A 89 12.75 -5.05 1.90
C LEU A 89 12.58 -4.32 0.58
N GLU A 90 12.31 -5.05 -0.50
CA GLU A 90 12.04 -4.44 -1.80
C GLU A 90 10.83 -3.49 -1.70
N SER A 91 9.75 -3.92 -1.05
CA SER A 91 8.55 -3.10 -0.83
C SER A 91 8.84 -1.92 0.10
N LEU A 92 9.60 -2.15 1.18
CA LEU A 92 9.99 -1.10 2.12
C LEU A 92 10.78 0.02 1.43
N TYR A 93 11.77 -0.35 0.60
CA TYR A 93 12.58 0.61 -0.13
C TYR A 93 11.82 1.27 -1.28
N LYS A 94 10.93 0.55 -1.97
CA LYS A 94 10.00 1.13 -2.96
C LYS A 94 9.16 2.22 -2.30
N VAL A 95 8.49 1.89 -1.19
CA VAL A 95 7.66 2.81 -0.41
C VAL A 95 8.49 4.01 0.07
N ALA A 96 9.68 3.78 0.63
CA ALA A 96 10.56 4.86 1.07
C ALA A 96 10.98 5.81 -0.07
N ALA A 97 11.27 5.27 -1.26
CA ALA A 97 11.57 6.07 -2.45
C ALA A 97 10.34 6.83 -2.95
N LEU A 98 9.18 6.18 -2.98
CA LEU A 98 7.93 6.79 -3.43
C LEU A 98 7.48 7.96 -2.55
N ARG A 99 7.74 7.89 -1.23
CA ARG A 99 7.48 9.02 -0.31
C ARG A 99 8.19 10.29 -0.76
N GLN A 100 9.33 10.22 -1.45
CA GLN A 100 10.09 11.38 -1.89
C GLN A 100 9.39 12.19 -3.00
N TYR A 101 8.44 11.59 -3.74
CA TYR A 101 7.62 12.35 -4.69
C TYR A 101 6.67 13.31 -3.99
N PHE A 102 6.41 13.07 -2.71
CA PHE A 102 5.55 13.88 -1.90
C PHE A 102 6.37 14.64 -0.85
N MET A 103 5.88 15.81 -0.43
CA MET A 103 6.57 16.63 0.58
C MET A 103 6.47 15.99 1.98
N LEU A 104 6.88 16.74 3.01
CA LEU A 104 7.13 16.24 4.38
C LEU A 104 5.93 15.58 5.11
N THR A 105 4.71 15.65 4.59
CA THR A 105 3.48 15.24 5.30
C THR A 105 2.95 13.85 4.94
N VAL A 106 3.77 12.98 4.34
CA VAL A 106 3.33 11.61 3.99
C VAL A 106 3.66 10.58 5.06
N LYS A 107 2.60 9.87 5.50
CA LYS A 107 2.72 8.64 6.27
C LYS A 107 2.59 7.44 5.34
N ALA A 108 3.53 6.51 5.47
CA ALA A 108 3.51 5.28 4.69
C ALA A 108 3.20 4.09 5.57
N VAL A 109 2.38 3.17 5.04
CA VAL A 109 1.97 1.94 5.70
C VAL A 109 2.26 0.77 4.75
N LEU A 110 2.91 -0.27 5.26
CA LEU A 110 3.15 -1.51 4.54
C LEU A 110 2.32 -2.62 5.17
N CYS A 111 1.31 -3.10 4.43
CA CYS A 111 0.44 -4.18 4.81
C CYS A 111 0.94 -5.49 4.19
N VAL A 112 1.17 -6.52 5.02
CA VAL A 112 1.71 -7.81 4.54
C VAL A 112 0.99 -9.00 5.15
N LEU A 113 0.79 -10.07 4.36
CA LEU A 113 0.17 -11.33 4.83
C LEU A 113 1.17 -12.43 5.17
N PHE A 114 2.44 -12.08 5.36
CA PHE A 114 3.51 -12.99 5.74
C PHE A 114 4.26 -12.51 6.99
N ASP A 115 4.96 -13.43 7.62
CA ASP A 115 5.75 -13.14 8.81
C ASP A 115 6.98 -12.30 8.45
N ILE A 116 7.28 -11.30 9.28
CA ILE A 116 8.42 -10.40 9.11
C ILE A 116 9.42 -10.61 10.24
N THR A 117 10.71 -10.61 9.90
CA THR A 117 11.78 -10.83 10.88
C THR A 117 11.93 -9.62 11.80
N PRO A 118 12.46 -9.77 13.03
CA PRO A 118 12.72 -8.64 13.92
C PRO A 118 13.62 -7.57 13.30
N LEU A 119 14.62 -7.97 12.50
CA LEU A 119 15.48 -7.05 11.77
C LEU A 119 14.70 -6.21 10.75
N ASN A 120 13.73 -6.83 10.05
CA ASN A 120 12.89 -6.12 9.09
C ASN A 120 11.87 -5.20 9.79
N LYS A 121 11.35 -5.59 10.95
CA LYS A 121 10.54 -4.69 11.81
C LYS A 121 11.36 -3.46 12.22
N GLU A 122 12.60 -3.65 12.64
CA GLU A 122 13.48 -2.55 13.03
C GLU A 122 13.80 -1.63 11.85
N ARG A 123 14.04 -2.18 10.65
CA ARG A 123 14.24 -1.39 9.43
C ARG A 123 13.01 -0.53 9.10
N ALA A 124 11.81 -1.09 9.20
CA ALA A 124 10.58 -0.33 8.98
C ALA A 124 10.44 0.83 9.97
N ARG A 125 10.72 0.56 11.25
CA ARG A 125 10.76 1.58 12.31
C ARG A 125 11.75 2.71 12.00
N LEU A 126 12.98 2.36 11.59
CA LEU A 126 14.02 3.35 11.23
C LEU A 126 13.65 4.20 10.02
N THR A 127 12.89 3.64 9.06
CA THR A 127 12.37 4.38 7.91
C THR A 127 11.10 5.18 8.22
N GLY A 128 10.54 5.05 9.43
CA GLY A 128 9.26 5.65 9.80
C GLY A 128 8.11 5.17 8.90
N ILE A 129 8.14 3.88 8.51
CA ILE A 129 7.08 3.21 7.75
C ILE A 129 6.35 2.31 8.75
N GLU A 130 5.04 2.53 8.88
CA GLU A 130 4.18 1.71 9.72
C GLU A 130 3.97 0.35 9.06
N VAL A 131 3.79 -0.69 9.87
CA VAL A 131 3.55 -2.05 9.37
C VAL A 131 2.32 -2.64 10.03
N ILE A 132 1.48 -3.26 9.20
CA ILE A 132 0.41 -4.16 9.61
C ILE A 132 0.75 -5.52 9.00
N ASP A 133 1.10 -6.49 9.85
CA ASP A 133 1.61 -7.78 9.40
C ASP A 133 0.58 -8.91 9.54
N ARG A 134 0.98 -10.12 9.14
CA ARG A 134 0.13 -11.31 9.19
C ARG A 134 -0.49 -11.54 10.57
N ALA A 135 0.23 -11.27 11.65
CA ALA A 135 -0.26 -11.50 13.00
C ALA A 135 -1.43 -10.56 13.31
N ASP A 136 -1.36 -9.31 12.85
CA ASP A 136 -2.44 -8.32 13.01
C ASP A 136 -3.71 -8.77 12.29
N PHE A 137 -3.61 -9.17 11.01
CA PHE A 137 -4.76 -9.65 10.24
C PHE A 137 -5.32 -10.97 10.78
N LYS A 138 -4.46 -11.92 11.15
CA LYS A 138 -4.88 -13.23 11.68
C LYS A 138 -5.60 -13.12 13.02
N ALA A 139 -5.17 -12.18 13.87
CA ALA A 139 -5.81 -11.93 15.16
C ALA A 139 -7.08 -11.06 15.04
N GLN A 140 -7.49 -10.68 13.82
CA GLN A 140 -8.57 -9.70 13.57
C GLN A 140 -8.31 -8.35 14.27
N LYS A 141 -7.04 -7.97 14.38
CA LYS A 141 -6.57 -6.74 15.02
C LYS A 141 -6.11 -5.67 14.04
N SER A 142 -6.19 -5.93 12.74
CA SER A 142 -5.89 -4.94 11.69
C SER A 142 -6.64 -3.63 11.90
N GLN A 143 -7.92 -3.70 12.29
CA GLN A 143 -8.74 -2.54 12.65
C GLN A 143 -8.17 -1.73 13.83
N GLU A 144 -7.65 -2.40 14.86
CA GLU A 144 -7.02 -1.73 16.01
C GLU A 144 -5.73 -1.03 15.58
N ARG A 145 -4.89 -1.71 14.78
CA ARG A 145 -3.68 -1.13 14.21
C ARG A 145 -3.96 0.08 13.33
N TRP A 146 -5.02 0.03 12.51
CA TRP A 146 -5.45 1.20 11.74
C TRP A 146 -5.86 2.36 12.65
N LYS A 147 -6.63 2.12 13.71
CA LYS A 147 -6.98 3.17 14.68
C LYS A 147 -5.75 3.80 15.33
N GLU A 148 -4.75 3.01 15.69
CA GLU A 148 -3.47 3.49 16.24
C GLU A 148 -2.74 4.38 15.21
N ILE A 149 -2.57 3.91 13.97
CA ILE A 149 -1.89 4.65 12.89
C ILE A 149 -2.60 5.97 12.57
N LEU A 150 -3.93 5.97 12.61
CA LEU A 150 -4.78 7.12 12.32
C LEU A 150 -5.02 8.02 13.54
N ASN A 151 -4.58 7.62 14.73
CA ASN A 151 -4.89 8.30 16.00
C ASN A 151 -6.41 8.52 16.18
N ILE A 152 -7.20 7.47 15.95
CA ILE A 152 -8.63 7.42 16.22
C ILE A 152 -8.81 6.92 17.66
N ARG A 153 -9.57 7.69 18.46
CA ARG A 153 -9.89 7.37 19.85
C ARG A 153 -11.18 6.57 19.94
#